data_AF-A0A815S9K7-F1
#
_entry.id   AF-A0A815S9K7-F1
#
_cell.length_a   1.000
_cell.length_b   1.000
_cell.length_c   1.000
_cell.angle_alpha   90.00
_cell.angle_beta   90.00
_cell.angle_gamma   90.00
#
_symmetry.space_group_name_H-M   'P 1'
#
loop_
_entity.id
_entity.type
_entity.pdbx_description
1 polymer ?
#
loop_
_entity_poly.entity_id
_entity_poly.type
_entity_poly.pdbx_seq_one_letter_code
_entity_poly.pdbx_strand_id
1 'polypeptide(L)'
;APDVLQDKCYFEYNGDPFLVPCDFVLDNLNCTSDATSLNDCTYTPLFQHHCTNEMHVGIGCAGTYEPPIITTTTASVPTIDEQTVTGVLSRHNWTDIGAVIDVTGSMASCYAQIDQWMALSQTNRLVQYFVFFNDGDKTPDANKVIGSTGGIYGVHTSEGIVKVLETLKTAKSSGSGGDGPENDIEAILYTIANCPTCENIIHIADNQVTPRDMSLLNKVTKPIKVIVCKLAAGTLVNEKLLDVAYKTGGSLHTLDSDIETLGSLKVNDTIKVGAGTYRLNASGFVRIA
;
A
#
# COMPACT_ATOMS: atom_id res chain seq x y z
N ALA A 1 38.79 16.68 -15.52
CA ALA A 1 38.44 15.32 -15.95
C ALA A 1 37.89 14.60 -14.73
N PRO A 2 36.63 14.14 -14.76
CA PRO A 2 36.00 13.46 -13.63
C PRO A 2 36.43 12.00 -13.62
N ASP A 3 36.69 11.40 -12.46
CA ASP A 3 36.62 9.95 -12.31
C ASP A 3 36.47 9.51 -10.84
N VAL A 4 35.41 8.72 -10.64
CA VAL A 4 35.13 7.71 -9.60
C VAL A 4 34.86 8.15 -8.15
N LEU A 5 33.61 8.51 -7.87
CA LEU A 5 32.95 8.32 -6.57
C LEU A 5 32.07 7.06 -6.67
N GLN A 6 32.64 5.88 -6.44
CA GLN A 6 31.90 4.62 -6.32
C GLN A 6 32.00 4.11 -4.87
N ASP A 7 30.82 3.77 -4.32
CA ASP A 7 30.57 2.83 -3.23
C ASP A 7 31.25 3.10 -1.89
N LYS A 8 30.76 4.12 -1.18
CA LYS A 8 30.98 4.23 0.27
C LYS A 8 29.64 4.34 0.99
N CYS A 9 29.08 3.19 1.37
CA CYS A 9 28.15 3.16 2.48
C CYS A 9 28.94 3.35 3.77
N TYR A 10 28.49 4.27 4.63
CA TYR A 10 29.10 4.55 5.93
C TYR A 10 28.14 4.15 7.04
N PHE A 11 28.71 3.66 8.13
CA PHE A 11 27.99 3.42 9.37
C PHE A 11 27.96 4.71 10.17
N GLU A 12 26.78 5.14 10.57
CA GLU A 12 26.60 6.25 11.49
C GLU A 12 26.32 5.68 12.88
N TYR A 13 27.24 5.96 13.81
CA TYR A 13 27.16 5.58 15.22
C TYR A 13 27.09 6.87 16.04
N ASN A 14 26.03 7.05 16.84
CA ASN A 14 25.79 8.26 17.66
C ASN A 14 25.65 9.59 16.88
N GLY A 15 25.18 9.55 15.63
CA GLY A 15 24.78 10.71 14.82
C GLY A 15 23.78 11.70 15.47
N ASP A 16 23.76 12.93 14.93
CA ASP A 16 23.05 14.11 15.44
C ASP A 16 21.51 13.88 15.54
N PRO A 17 20.89 14.02 16.72
CA PRO A 17 19.48 13.68 16.98
C PRO A 17 18.44 14.50 16.20
N PHE A 18 18.86 15.46 15.37
CA PHE A 18 17.95 16.36 14.64
C PHE A 18 17.65 15.97 13.18
N LEU A 19 18.33 14.98 12.59
CA LEU A 19 18.18 14.68 11.15
C LEU A 19 17.76 13.25 10.80
N VAL A 20 17.80 12.32 11.76
CA VAL A 20 17.22 10.99 11.60
C VAL A 20 16.22 10.82 12.75
N PRO A 21 14.90 10.98 12.51
CA PRO A 21 13.90 10.61 13.50
C PRO A 21 14.17 9.18 13.95
N CYS A 22 14.16 8.94 15.26
CA CYS A 22 14.53 7.68 15.90
C CYS A 22 13.55 6.54 15.54
N ASP A 23 13.58 6.08 14.29
CA ASP A 23 12.79 4.96 13.80
C ASP A 23 13.71 3.74 13.70
N PHE A 24 13.91 3.05 14.82
CA PHE A 24 14.62 1.77 14.83
C PHE A 24 13.75 0.72 14.13
N VAL A 25 14.14 0.39 12.91
CA VAL A 25 13.42 -0.60 12.08
C VAL A 25 13.73 -2.03 12.54
N LEU A 26 14.94 -2.26 13.07
CA LEU A 26 15.48 -3.56 13.44
C LEU A 26 16.05 -3.54 14.87
N ASP A 27 15.94 -4.67 15.57
CA ASP A 27 16.55 -4.91 16.88
C ASP A 27 17.16 -6.32 16.92
N ASN A 28 18.23 -6.50 17.69
CA ASN A 28 18.99 -7.74 17.79
C ASN A 28 19.46 -8.28 16.43
N LEU A 29 19.89 -7.38 15.53
CA LEU A 29 20.46 -7.77 14.25
C LEU A 29 21.75 -8.58 14.48
N ASN A 30 21.74 -9.83 14.07
CA ASN A 30 22.86 -10.76 14.20
C ASN A 30 23.12 -11.43 12.85
N CYS A 31 24.23 -11.06 12.23
CA CYS A 31 24.66 -11.49 10.90
C CYS A 31 25.91 -12.38 11.00
N THR A 32 26.09 -13.31 10.07
CA THR A 32 27.38 -14.00 9.90
C THR A 32 28.41 -13.05 9.27
N SER A 33 29.71 -13.37 9.42
CA SER A 33 30.80 -12.52 8.91
C SER A 33 30.85 -12.42 7.38
N ASP A 34 30.17 -13.33 6.68
CA ASP A 34 30.03 -13.41 5.23
C ASP A 34 28.65 -12.95 4.73
N ALA A 35 27.81 -12.40 5.60
CA ALA A 35 26.51 -11.84 5.23
C ALA A 35 26.69 -10.73 4.19
N THR A 36 25.95 -10.85 3.08
CA THR A 36 25.94 -9.86 1.99
C THR A 36 24.61 -9.13 1.87
N SER A 37 23.59 -9.61 2.59
CA SER A 37 22.24 -9.05 2.64
C SER A 37 21.66 -9.17 4.05
N LEU A 38 20.66 -8.33 4.37
CA LEU A 38 19.90 -8.43 5.62
C LEU A 38 19.14 -9.76 5.75
N ASN A 39 18.87 -10.46 4.63
CA ASN A 39 18.27 -11.78 4.64
C ASN A 39 19.22 -12.87 5.18
N ASP A 40 20.53 -12.62 5.21
CA ASP A 40 21.54 -13.52 5.78
C ASP A 40 21.64 -13.36 7.31
N CYS A 41 20.88 -12.43 7.87
CA CYS A 41 20.91 -12.06 9.28
C CYS A 41 19.63 -12.53 10.01
N THR A 42 19.75 -12.67 11.32
CA THR A 42 18.61 -12.82 12.22
C THR A 42 18.32 -11.50 12.92
N TYR A 43 17.06 -11.20 13.17
CA TYR A 43 16.63 -9.97 13.87
C TYR A 43 15.26 -10.18 14.52
N THR A 44 14.97 -9.34 15.51
CA THR A 44 13.64 -9.23 16.14
C THR A 44 12.65 -8.73 15.09
N PRO A 45 11.37 -9.18 15.09
CA PRO A 45 10.39 -8.70 14.14
C PRO A 45 10.40 -7.17 13.97
N LEU A 46 10.26 -6.71 12.73
CA LEU A 46 10.40 -5.30 12.37
C LEU A 46 9.61 -4.40 13.31
N PHE A 47 10.23 -3.30 13.74
CA PHE A 47 9.66 -2.31 14.66
C PHE A 47 9.26 -2.84 16.05
N GLN A 48 9.63 -4.07 16.40
CA GLN A 48 9.58 -4.58 17.76
C GLN A 48 10.99 -4.46 18.35
N HIS A 49 11.27 -3.31 18.93
CA HIS A 49 12.58 -3.00 19.50
C HIS A 49 12.46 -2.44 20.92
N HIS A 50 13.53 -2.62 21.69
CA HIS A 50 13.75 -1.88 22.95
C HIS A 50 14.94 -0.92 22.84
N CYS A 51 15.40 -0.64 21.61
CA CYS A 51 16.51 0.27 21.34
C CYS A 51 16.24 1.67 21.89
N THR A 52 17.26 2.24 22.52
CA THR A 52 17.30 3.66 22.93
C THR A 52 18.12 4.46 21.91
N ASN A 53 18.04 5.79 21.96
CA ASN A 53 18.79 6.69 21.07
C ASN A 53 20.32 6.50 21.13
N GLU A 54 20.84 5.81 22.14
CA GLU A 54 22.27 5.49 22.28
C GLU A 54 22.66 4.15 21.62
N MET A 55 21.69 3.42 21.07
CA MET A 55 21.85 2.09 20.47
C MET A 55 21.68 2.11 18.94
N HIS A 56 21.66 3.28 18.31
CA HIS A 56 21.45 3.38 16.87
C HIS A 56 22.68 3.04 16.06
N VAL A 57 22.42 2.35 14.96
CA VAL A 57 23.37 2.14 13.87
C VAL A 57 22.62 2.42 12.59
N GLY A 58 22.98 3.51 11.93
CA GLY A 58 22.46 3.86 10.60
C GLY A 58 23.41 3.39 9.50
N ILE A 59 22.88 3.03 8.33
CA ILE A 59 23.67 2.83 7.12
C ILE A 59 23.24 3.90 6.12
N GLY A 60 24.15 4.83 5.83
CA GLY A 60 23.96 5.84 4.78
C GLY A 60 24.84 5.50 3.58
N CYS A 61 24.28 5.40 2.37
CA CYS A 61 25.07 5.21 1.16
C CYS A 61 25.28 6.54 0.44
N ALA A 62 26.54 6.93 0.24
CA ALA A 62 26.89 8.13 -0.51
C ALA A 62 26.97 7.80 -2.01
N GLY A 63 25.97 8.24 -2.79
CA GLY A 63 25.95 8.13 -4.24
C GLY A 63 24.69 8.76 -4.83
N THR A 64 24.80 9.40 -6.00
CA THR A 64 23.62 9.75 -6.82
C THR A 64 23.00 8.45 -7.31
N TYR A 65 21.73 8.22 -6.98
CA TYR A 65 20.99 7.02 -7.36
C TYR A 65 20.83 6.97 -8.89
N GLU A 66 21.79 6.36 -9.60
CA GLU A 66 21.54 5.83 -10.93
C GLU A 66 20.96 4.43 -10.76
N PRO A 67 19.73 4.17 -11.25
CA PRO A 67 19.12 2.85 -11.12
C PRO A 67 19.99 1.82 -11.83
N PRO A 68 20.31 0.68 -11.17
CA PRO A 68 21.19 -0.31 -11.76
C PRO A 68 20.55 -0.94 -13.01
N ILE A 69 21.33 -1.03 -14.09
CA ILE A 69 21.00 -1.90 -15.23
C ILE A 69 21.10 -3.34 -14.71
N ILE A 70 19.95 -4.01 -14.60
CA ILE A 70 19.85 -5.38 -14.11
C ILE A 70 20.61 -6.32 -15.07
N THR A 71 21.80 -6.77 -14.67
CA THR A 71 22.42 -7.98 -15.22
C THR A 71 21.99 -9.16 -14.37
N THR A 72 21.26 -10.08 -15.00
CA THR A 72 20.65 -11.26 -14.40
C THR A 72 21.68 -12.17 -13.72
N THR A 73 21.67 -12.19 -12.39
CA THR A 73 22.12 -13.31 -11.56
C THR A 73 21.00 -13.69 -10.58
N THR A 74 20.94 -14.99 -10.29
CA THR A 74 19.81 -15.74 -9.71
C THR A 74 19.56 -15.45 -8.21
N ALA A 75 19.29 -14.20 -7.86
CA ALA A 75 18.51 -13.90 -6.65
C ALA A 75 17.05 -14.27 -6.93
N SER A 76 16.35 -14.83 -5.95
CA SER A 76 14.92 -15.09 -6.04
C SER A 76 14.22 -13.81 -6.50
N VAL A 77 13.66 -13.84 -7.70
CA VAL A 77 12.86 -12.75 -8.26
C VAL A 77 11.81 -12.39 -7.20
N PRO A 78 11.78 -11.14 -6.71
CA PRO A 78 10.71 -10.69 -5.82
C PRO A 78 9.39 -11.10 -6.47
N THR A 79 8.52 -11.76 -5.71
CA THR A 79 7.29 -12.28 -6.32
C THR A 79 6.52 -11.11 -6.95
N ILE A 80 5.78 -11.35 -8.04
CA ILE A 80 5.05 -10.27 -8.77
C ILE A 80 4.16 -9.43 -7.84
N ASP A 81 3.69 -10.01 -6.73
CA ASP A 81 2.94 -9.30 -5.70
C ASP A 81 3.79 -8.25 -4.95
N GLU A 82 5.07 -8.52 -4.70
CA GLU A 82 6.02 -7.72 -3.89
C GLU A 82 6.41 -6.36 -4.49
N GLN A 83 5.93 -5.98 -5.68
CA GLN A 83 6.24 -4.67 -6.28
C GLN A 83 5.02 -3.92 -6.83
N THR A 84 3.80 -4.42 -6.66
CA THR A 84 2.63 -3.78 -7.28
C THR A 84 2.40 -2.35 -6.78
N VAL A 85 2.44 -2.13 -5.46
CA VAL A 85 2.17 -0.81 -4.86
C VAL A 85 3.24 0.19 -5.29
N THR A 86 4.52 -0.14 -5.05
CA THR A 86 5.65 0.74 -5.40
C THR A 86 5.78 0.91 -6.91
N GLY A 87 5.54 -0.12 -7.70
CA GLY A 87 5.59 -0.10 -9.16
C GLY A 87 4.49 0.76 -9.80
N VAL A 88 3.27 0.77 -9.23
CA VAL A 88 2.20 1.68 -9.67
C VAL A 88 2.54 3.10 -9.26
N LEU A 89 2.87 3.32 -7.99
CA LEU A 89 3.07 4.66 -7.47
C LEU A 89 4.30 5.35 -8.09
N SER A 90 5.35 4.61 -8.45
CA SER A 90 6.56 5.18 -9.08
C SER A 90 6.38 5.61 -10.54
N ARG A 91 5.38 5.05 -11.26
CA ARG A 91 5.11 5.41 -12.66
C ARG A 91 4.00 6.46 -12.82
N HIS A 92 3.43 6.93 -11.72
CA HIS A 92 2.39 7.95 -11.69
C HIS A 92 2.83 9.20 -10.92
N ASN A 93 2.38 10.38 -11.35
CA ASN A 93 2.71 11.66 -10.71
C ASN A 93 1.52 12.21 -9.90
N TRP A 94 0.87 11.36 -9.11
CA TRP A 94 -0.26 11.78 -8.29
C TRP A 94 0.21 12.59 -7.07
N THR A 95 -0.45 13.72 -6.82
CA THR A 95 -0.25 14.57 -5.64
C THR A 95 -1.55 14.65 -4.85
N ASP A 96 -1.50 15.29 -3.68
CA ASP A 96 -2.70 15.54 -2.89
C ASP A 96 -3.46 14.24 -2.57
N ILE A 97 -2.70 13.20 -2.22
CA ILE A 97 -3.22 11.84 -2.10
C ILE A 97 -3.93 11.64 -0.77
N GLY A 98 -5.13 11.05 -0.84
CA GLY A 98 -5.79 10.37 0.27
C GLY A 98 -5.67 8.86 0.07
N ALA A 99 -4.83 8.20 0.87
CA ALA A 99 -4.50 6.79 0.73
C ALA A 99 -5.39 5.93 1.65
N VAL A 100 -6.23 5.08 1.07
CA VAL A 100 -7.09 4.11 1.75
C VAL A 100 -6.43 2.74 1.63
N ILE A 101 -6.09 2.13 2.76
CA ILE A 101 -5.24 0.95 2.81
C ILE A 101 -5.91 -0.14 3.64
N ASP A 102 -6.17 -1.27 3.00
CA ASP A 102 -6.55 -2.50 3.66
C ASP A 102 -5.37 -3.01 4.51
N VAL A 103 -5.62 -3.20 5.81
CA VAL A 103 -4.68 -3.76 6.77
C VAL A 103 -5.20 -5.01 7.47
N THR A 104 -6.03 -5.81 6.79
CA THR A 104 -6.43 -7.15 7.24
C THR A 104 -5.33 -8.19 7.02
N GLY A 105 -5.41 -9.32 7.72
CA GLY A 105 -4.31 -10.30 7.76
C GLY A 105 -3.92 -10.87 6.39
N SER A 106 -4.82 -10.84 5.41
CA SER A 106 -4.57 -11.33 4.05
C SER A 106 -3.64 -10.42 3.24
N MET A 107 -3.54 -9.13 3.59
CA MET A 107 -2.67 -8.14 2.96
C MET A 107 -1.20 -8.18 3.41
N ALA A 108 -0.82 -9.19 4.20
CA ALA A 108 0.53 -9.33 4.75
C ALA A 108 1.66 -9.25 3.71
N SER A 109 1.47 -9.81 2.52
CA SER A 109 2.45 -9.77 1.42
C SER A 109 2.63 -8.37 0.81
N CYS A 110 1.66 -7.47 1.00
CA CYS A 110 1.67 -6.13 0.44
C CYS A 110 2.21 -5.08 1.42
N TYR A 111 2.25 -5.39 2.72
CA TYR A 111 2.69 -4.45 3.77
C TYR A 111 4.11 -3.95 3.59
N ALA A 112 5.07 -4.81 3.20
CA ALA A 112 6.47 -4.39 3.06
C ALA A 112 6.63 -3.24 2.04
N GLN A 113 5.82 -3.26 0.97
CA GLN A 113 5.80 -2.19 -0.04
C GLN A 113 5.09 -0.94 0.45
N ILE A 114 3.99 -1.14 1.17
CA ILE A 114 3.23 -0.03 1.76
C ILE A 114 4.10 0.71 2.77
N ASP A 115 4.85 0.00 3.62
CA ASP A 115 5.81 0.56 4.58
C ASP A 115 6.90 1.37 3.87
N GLN A 116 7.51 0.79 2.82
CA GLN A 116 8.51 1.48 2.01
C GLN A 116 7.94 2.75 1.35
N TRP A 117 6.75 2.65 0.76
CA TRP A 117 6.11 3.80 0.12
C TRP A 117 5.70 4.87 1.14
N MET A 118 5.16 4.49 2.30
CA MET A 118 4.81 5.44 3.36
C MET A 118 6.04 6.25 3.77
N ALA A 119 7.19 5.62 3.98
CA ALA A 119 8.44 6.31 4.29
C ALA A 119 8.86 7.28 3.15
N LEU A 120 8.80 6.84 1.90
CA LEU A 120 9.14 7.67 0.72
C LEU A 120 8.10 8.78 0.44
N SER A 121 6.85 8.60 0.83
CA SER A 121 5.77 9.56 0.59
C SER A 121 5.87 10.79 1.48
N GLN A 122 6.49 10.67 2.65
CA GLN A 122 6.68 11.77 3.59
C GLN A 122 7.75 12.76 3.12
N THR A 123 8.81 12.28 2.47
CA THR A 123 9.87 13.14 1.94
C THR A 123 9.37 14.00 0.79
N ASN A 124 8.51 13.43 -0.06
CA ASN A 124 7.98 14.11 -1.25
C ASN A 124 6.63 14.82 -1.02
N ARG A 125 6.04 14.71 0.17
CA ARG A 125 4.75 15.33 0.56
C ARG A 125 3.59 15.03 -0.40
N LEU A 126 3.62 13.89 -1.08
CA LEU A 126 2.60 13.51 -2.07
C LEU A 126 1.29 13.07 -1.40
N VAL A 127 1.38 12.50 -0.19
CA VAL A 127 0.24 12.02 0.59
C VAL A 127 -0.11 13.03 1.68
N GLN A 128 -1.39 13.42 1.73
CA GLN A 128 -1.93 14.32 2.76
C GLN A 128 -2.61 13.55 3.90
N TYR A 129 -3.22 12.41 3.59
CA TYR A 129 -4.04 11.66 4.54
C TYR A 129 -3.93 10.16 4.31
N PHE A 130 -3.61 9.41 5.36
CA PHE A 130 -3.68 7.95 5.38
C PHE A 130 -4.93 7.50 6.13
N VAL A 131 -5.59 6.48 5.60
CA VAL A 131 -6.66 5.75 6.26
C VAL A 131 -6.37 4.26 6.16
N PHE A 132 -6.33 3.61 7.30
CA PHE A 132 -6.14 2.17 7.45
C PHE A 132 -7.43 1.55 7.93
N PHE A 133 -7.85 0.42 7.35
CA PHE A 133 -9.03 -0.30 7.82
C PHE A 133 -8.76 -1.79 8.05
N ASN A 134 -9.43 -2.36 9.06
CA ASN A 134 -9.20 -3.74 9.51
C ASN A 134 -10.48 -4.59 9.59
N ASP A 135 -11.58 -4.07 9.00
CA ASP A 135 -12.90 -4.70 8.96
C ASP A 135 -13.53 -4.95 10.35
N GLY A 136 -13.46 -3.92 11.20
CA GLY A 136 -14.36 -3.75 12.33
C GLY A 136 -13.82 -4.11 13.71
N ASP A 137 -12.52 -4.00 13.97
CA ASP A 137 -11.94 -4.14 15.33
C ASP A 137 -12.31 -5.43 16.06
N LYS A 138 -12.28 -6.57 15.35
CA LYS A 138 -12.71 -7.90 15.84
C LYS A 138 -14.21 -7.96 16.19
N THR A 139 -15.03 -7.06 15.64
CA THR A 139 -16.48 -7.20 15.67
C THR A 139 -16.85 -8.58 15.10
N PRO A 140 -17.60 -9.41 15.84
CA PRO A 140 -18.03 -10.72 15.34
C PRO A 140 -18.76 -10.57 14.00
N ASP A 141 -18.51 -11.48 13.05
CA ASP A 141 -19.01 -11.35 11.67
C ASP A 141 -20.53 -11.13 11.60
N ALA A 142 -21.29 -11.80 12.47
CA ALA A 142 -22.75 -11.67 12.55
C ALA A 142 -23.24 -10.27 12.99
N ASN A 143 -22.35 -9.47 13.59
CA ASN A 143 -22.64 -8.14 14.11
C ASN A 143 -22.08 -7.02 13.22
N LYS A 144 -21.38 -7.34 12.12
CA LYS A 144 -20.89 -6.34 11.18
C LYS A 144 -22.07 -5.75 10.41
N VAL A 145 -22.31 -4.45 10.59
CA VAL A 145 -23.40 -3.72 9.94
C VAL A 145 -22.83 -2.74 8.94
N ILE A 146 -23.22 -2.90 7.66
CA ILE A 146 -22.81 -2.02 6.56
C ILE A 146 -23.07 -0.55 6.91
N GLY A 147 -22.02 0.28 6.81
CA GLY A 147 -22.06 1.71 7.14
C GLY A 147 -21.75 2.02 8.60
N SER A 148 -21.49 0.99 9.40
CA SER A 148 -21.07 1.09 10.80
C SER A 148 -20.19 -0.10 11.22
N THR A 149 -19.39 -0.65 10.30
CA THR A 149 -18.55 -1.83 10.58
C THR A 149 -17.45 -1.50 11.59
N GLY A 150 -16.93 -0.28 11.56
CA GLY A 150 -15.85 0.18 12.45
C GLY A 150 -14.46 -0.16 11.92
N GLY A 151 -13.44 -0.05 12.78
CA GLY A 151 -12.07 -0.42 12.41
C GLY A 151 -11.44 0.45 11.33
N ILE A 152 -11.76 1.76 11.31
CA ILE A 152 -11.21 2.73 10.35
C ILE A 152 -10.39 3.75 11.13
N TYR A 153 -9.14 3.95 10.71
CA TYR A 153 -8.15 4.76 11.41
C TYR A 153 -7.51 5.75 10.44
N GLY A 154 -7.73 7.04 10.65
CA GLY A 154 -7.19 8.09 9.79
C GLY A 154 -6.17 8.99 10.48
N VAL A 155 -5.19 9.48 9.72
CA VAL A 155 -4.10 10.33 10.21
C VAL A 155 -3.60 11.26 9.11
N HIS A 156 -3.41 12.54 9.45
CA HIS A 156 -2.78 13.48 8.53
C HIS A 156 -1.27 13.32 8.54
N THR A 157 -0.65 13.37 7.36
CA THR A 157 0.81 13.26 7.25
C THR A 157 1.53 14.43 7.90
N SER A 158 0.86 15.58 8.06
CA SER A 158 1.35 16.72 8.85
C SER A 158 1.54 16.42 10.35
N GLU A 159 0.95 15.34 10.87
CA GLU A 159 1.19 14.87 12.25
C GLU A 159 2.53 14.14 12.40
N GLY A 160 3.23 13.88 11.29
CA GLY A 160 4.54 13.25 11.27
C GLY A 160 4.49 11.72 11.12
N ILE A 161 5.58 11.16 10.61
CA ILE A 161 5.69 9.73 10.29
C ILE A 161 5.42 8.82 11.50
N VAL A 162 5.88 9.21 12.69
CA VAL A 162 5.63 8.45 13.93
C VAL A 162 4.13 8.26 14.15
N LYS A 163 3.33 9.32 13.98
CA LYS A 163 1.89 9.23 14.17
C LYS A 163 1.22 8.35 13.11
N VAL A 164 1.72 8.39 11.87
CA VAL A 164 1.26 7.52 10.79
C VAL A 164 1.50 6.05 11.14
N LEU A 165 2.72 5.71 11.58
CA LEU A 165 3.10 4.35 11.96
C LEU A 165 2.35 3.84 13.20
N GLU A 166 2.14 4.70 14.21
CA GLU A 166 1.30 4.38 15.37
C GLU A 166 -0.14 4.06 14.97
N THR A 167 -0.70 4.85 14.04
CA THR A 167 -2.07 4.67 13.55
C THR A 167 -2.19 3.35 12.79
N LEU A 168 -1.24 3.04 11.91
CA LEU A 168 -1.14 1.75 11.22
C LEU A 168 -1.05 0.57 12.21
N LYS A 169 -0.15 0.66 13.19
CA LYS A 169 0.03 -0.38 14.22
C LYS A 169 -1.24 -0.59 15.04
N THR A 170 -1.92 0.50 15.37
CA THR A 170 -3.20 0.46 16.09
C THR A 170 -4.26 -0.24 15.26
N ALA A 171 -4.41 0.12 13.98
CA ALA A 171 -5.35 -0.53 13.08
C ALA A 171 -5.08 -2.04 12.98
N LYS A 172 -3.84 -2.46 12.69
CA LYS A 172 -3.45 -3.87 12.55
C LYS A 172 -3.62 -4.70 13.83
N SER A 173 -3.43 -4.10 15.01
CA SER A 173 -3.56 -4.81 16.28
C SER A 173 -5.00 -4.89 16.78
N SER A 174 -5.85 -3.98 16.33
CA SER A 174 -7.26 -3.90 16.71
C SER A 174 -8.13 -4.92 15.96
N GLY A 175 -7.74 -5.32 14.75
CA GLY A 175 -8.47 -6.31 13.94
C GLY A 175 -7.64 -6.85 12.78
N SER A 176 -8.11 -7.95 12.18
CA SER A 176 -7.43 -8.59 11.04
C SER A 176 -8.41 -9.09 9.98
N GLY A 177 -9.65 -8.58 9.96
CA GLY A 177 -10.75 -9.13 9.15
C GLY A 177 -11.56 -10.22 9.86
N GLY A 178 -12.12 -11.16 9.09
CA GLY A 178 -12.92 -12.27 9.58
C GLY A 178 -13.48 -13.16 8.47
N ASP A 179 -14.75 -12.98 8.15
CA ASP A 179 -15.56 -13.75 7.19
C ASP A 179 -15.14 -13.65 5.71
N GLY A 180 -14.12 -12.86 5.38
CA GLY A 180 -13.63 -12.65 4.03
C GLY A 180 -13.97 -11.24 3.52
N PRO A 181 -15.26 -10.87 3.33
CA PRO A 181 -15.64 -9.52 2.86
C PRO A 181 -15.28 -8.40 3.84
N GLU A 182 -14.86 -7.25 3.31
CA GLU A 182 -14.32 -6.13 4.11
C GLU A 182 -15.04 -4.78 3.86
N ASN A 183 -14.79 -3.78 4.72
CA ASN A 183 -15.50 -2.49 4.73
C ASN A 183 -14.78 -1.36 3.96
N ASP A 184 -14.34 -1.66 2.75
CA ASP A 184 -13.56 -0.75 1.89
C ASP A 184 -14.29 0.58 1.61
N ILE A 185 -15.60 0.54 1.32
CA ILE A 185 -16.34 1.74 0.91
C ILE A 185 -16.54 2.69 2.10
N GLU A 186 -16.76 2.17 3.31
CA GLU A 186 -16.77 2.97 4.54
C GLU A 186 -15.43 3.69 4.73
N ALA A 187 -14.31 3.01 4.51
CA ALA A 187 -12.98 3.61 4.61
C ALA A 187 -12.75 4.70 3.54
N ILE A 188 -13.19 4.48 2.30
CA ILE A 188 -13.15 5.49 1.23
C ILE A 188 -13.97 6.73 1.60
N LEU A 189 -15.21 6.54 2.07
CA LEU A 189 -16.10 7.63 2.47
C LEU A 189 -15.50 8.42 3.64
N TYR A 190 -14.89 7.72 4.60
CA TYR A 190 -14.18 8.33 5.71
C TYR A 190 -13.01 9.21 5.21
N THR A 191 -12.21 8.74 4.25
CA THR A 191 -11.12 9.53 3.64
C THR A 191 -11.64 10.78 2.97
N ILE A 192 -12.70 10.68 2.17
CA ILE A 192 -13.27 11.84 1.45
C ILE A 192 -13.79 12.89 2.43
N ALA A 193 -14.43 12.46 3.53
CA ALA A 193 -14.95 13.35 4.55
C ALA A 193 -13.85 14.08 5.34
N ASN A 194 -12.73 13.38 5.63
CA ASN A 194 -11.65 13.92 6.47
C ASN A 194 -10.49 14.55 5.67
N CYS A 195 -10.41 14.33 4.36
CA CYS A 195 -9.48 15.00 3.47
C CYS A 195 -10.20 15.62 2.25
N PRO A 196 -10.94 16.71 2.44
CA PRO A 196 -11.62 17.38 1.33
C PRO A 196 -10.63 17.94 0.29
N THR A 197 -9.41 18.27 0.69
CA THR A 197 -8.32 18.73 -0.18
C THR A 197 -7.63 17.63 -0.96
N CYS A 198 -7.85 16.35 -0.62
CA CYS A 198 -7.24 15.25 -1.37
C CYS A 198 -7.89 15.13 -2.75
N GLU A 199 -7.13 15.36 -3.82
CA GLU A 199 -7.62 15.25 -5.20
C GLU A 199 -7.58 13.81 -5.69
N ASN A 200 -6.55 13.05 -5.29
CA ASN A 200 -6.34 11.67 -5.71
C ASN A 200 -6.65 10.71 -4.56
N ILE A 201 -7.81 10.06 -4.59
CA ILE A 201 -8.15 9.00 -3.63
C ILE A 201 -7.63 7.67 -4.17
N ILE A 202 -6.62 7.12 -3.50
CA ILE A 202 -5.99 5.85 -3.88
C ILE A 202 -6.44 4.78 -2.89
N HIS A 203 -7.06 3.73 -3.40
CA HIS A 203 -7.45 2.57 -2.62
C HIS A 203 -6.55 1.39 -2.96
N ILE A 204 -5.73 0.96 -1.99
CA ILE A 204 -4.91 -0.24 -2.08
C ILE A 204 -5.75 -1.40 -1.51
N ALA A 205 -6.13 -2.35 -2.35
CA ALA A 205 -7.17 -3.35 -2.06
C ALA A 205 -6.68 -4.79 -2.29
N ASP A 206 -7.10 -5.74 -1.45
CA ASP A 206 -6.86 -7.17 -1.67
C ASP A 206 -7.72 -7.71 -2.83
N ASN A 207 -7.08 -8.23 -3.88
CA ASN A 207 -7.77 -8.84 -5.00
C ASN A 207 -8.57 -10.10 -4.64
N GLN A 208 -8.26 -10.76 -3.51
CA GLN A 208 -8.89 -12.01 -3.10
C GLN A 208 -10.20 -11.80 -2.33
N VAL A 209 -10.50 -10.55 -1.96
CA VAL A 209 -11.65 -10.18 -1.12
C VAL A 209 -12.57 -9.24 -1.88
N THR A 210 -13.87 -9.37 -1.63
CA THR A 210 -14.90 -8.47 -2.18
C THR A 210 -15.40 -7.52 -1.09
N PRO A 211 -15.49 -6.21 -1.36
CA PRO A 211 -16.05 -5.27 -0.39
C PRO A 211 -17.49 -5.65 0.00
N ARG A 212 -17.77 -5.73 1.31
CA ARG A 212 -19.09 -6.06 1.88
C ARG A 212 -20.11 -4.95 1.64
N ASP A 213 -19.61 -3.74 1.53
CA ASP A 213 -20.35 -2.49 1.63
C ASP A 213 -20.50 -1.79 0.26
N MET A 214 -20.42 -2.55 -0.84
CA MET A 214 -20.68 -2.06 -2.21
C MET A 214 -22.00 -1.31 -2.36
N SER A 215 -22.98 -1.55 -1.49
CA SER A 215 -24.25 -0.81 -1.46
C SER A 215 -24.08 0.68 -1.11
N LEU A 216 -22.96 1.07 -0.51
CA LEU A 216 -22.61 2.45 -0.17
C LEU A 216 -21.88 3.19 -1.31
N LEU A 217 -21.48 2.49 -2.37
CA LEU A 217 -20.63 3.04 -3.44
C LEU A 217 -21.28 4.25 -4.14
N ASN A 218 -22.61 4.29 -4.19
CA ASN A 218 -23.35 5.44 -4.74
C ASN A 218 -23.20 6.74 -3.93
N LYS A 219 -22.64 6.68 -2.72
CA LYS A 219 -22.32 7.85 -1.88
C LYS A 219 -20.92 8.41 -2.15
N VAL A 220 -20.07 7.70 -2.89
CA VAL A 220 -18.70 8.12 -3.18
C VAL A 220 -18.71 9.23 -4.22
N THR A 221 -18.18 10.39 -3.86
CA THR A 221 -18.27 11.62 -4.68
C THR A 221 -16.98 11.98 -5.41
N LYS A 222 -15.90 11.21 -5.21
CA LYS A 222 -14.60 11.43 -5.86
C LYS A 222 -14.18 10.19 -6.66
N PRO A 223 -13.46 10.34 -7.79
CA PRO A 223 -12.87 9.23 -8.51
C PRO A 223 -11.92 8.42 -7.62
N ILE A 224 -12.06 7.09 -7.63
CA ILE A 224 -11.22 6.18 -6.85
C ILE A 224 -10.22 5.48 -7.77
N LYS A 225 -8.93 5.62 -7.45
CA LYS A 225 -7.84 4.90 -8.11
C LYS A 225 -7.57 3.61 -7.33
N VAL A 226 -7.93 2.47 -7.89
CA VAL A 226 -7.77 1.18 -7.22
C VAL A 226 -6.44 0.56 -7.61
N ILE A 227 -5.56 0.35 -6.64
CA ILE A 227 -4.33 -0.43 -6.78
C ILE A 227 -4.64 -1.85 -6.28
N VAL A 228 -4.50 -2.82 -7.18
CA VAL A 228 -4.88 -4.21 -6.92
C VAL A 228 -3.67 -4.98 -6.38
N CYS A 229 -3.72 -5.31 -5.10
CA CYS A 229 -2.74 -6.15 -4.42
C CYS A 229 -3.06 -7.64 -4.58
N LYS A 230 -2.07 -8.53 -4.45
CA LYS A 230 -2.24 -9.99 -4.55
C LYS A 230 -2.79 -10.49 -5.88
N LEU A 231 -2.39 -9.85 -6.96
CA LEU A 231 -2.64 -10.30 -8.33
C LEU A 231 -1.42 -11.09 -8.86
N ALA A 232 -1.38 -12.39 -8.60
CA ALA A 232 -0.35 -13.25 -9.17
C ALA A 232 -0.52 -13.39 -10.71
N ALA A 233 0.57 -13.68 -11.42
CA ALA A 233 0.51 -13.94 -12.87
C ALA A 233 -0.53 -15.04 -13.18
N GLY A 234 -1.37 -14.79 -14.17
CA GLY A 234 -2.42 -15.74 -14.56
C GLY A 234 -3.68 -15.71 -13.69
N THR A 235 -3.77 -14.79 -12.71
CA THR A 235 -4.98 -14.63 -11.89
C THR A 235 -5.92 -13.54 -12.40
N LEU A 236 -7.16 -13.60 -11.93
CA LEU A 236 -8.25 -12.72 -12.33
C LEU A 236 -8.34 -11.56 -11.35
N VAL A 237 -8.65 -10.37 -11.87
CA VAL A 237 -8.99 -9.20 -11.06
C VAL A 237 -10.41 -9.35 -10.52
N ASN A 238 -10.62 -8.98 -9.26
CA ASN A 238 -11.95 -8.93 -8.67
C ASN A 238 -12.86 -7.93 -9.42
N GLU A 239 -13.98 -8.42 -9.93
CA GLU A 239 -14.99 -7.63 -10.64
C GLU A 239 -15.53 -6.45 -9.81
N LYS A 240 -15.58 -6.58 -8.48
CA LYS A 240 -16.07 -5.51 -7.60
C LYS A 240 -15.08 -4.38 -7.43
N LEU A 241 -13.78 -4.65 -7.50
CA LEU A 241 -12.76 -3.60 -7.56
C LEU A 241 -12.83 -2.84 -8.89
N LEU A 242 -13.11 -3.53 -10.00
CA LEU A 242 -13.42 -2.88 -11.28
C LEU A 242 -14.69 -2.03 -11.19
N ASP A 243 -15.74 -2.51 -10.52
CA ASP A 243 -16.98 -1.74 -10.29
C ASP A 243 -16.72 -0.48 -9.46
N VAL A 244 -15.85 -0.54 -8.44
CA VAL A 244 -15.46 0.62 -7.63
C VAL A 244 -14.82 1.69 -8.50
N ALA A 245 -13.78 1.32 -9.26
CA ALA A 245 -13.09 2.25 -10.13
C ALA A 245 -14.04 2.83 -11.21
N TYR A 246 -14.84 1.99 -11.86
CA TYR A 246 -15.77 2.42 -12.91
C TYR A 246 -16.86 3.35 -12.42
N LYS A 247 -17.61 2.96 -11.38
CA LYS A 247 -18.79 3.70 -10.92
C LYS A 247 -18.43 5.04 -10.28
N THR A 248 -17.18 5.20 -9.84
CA THR A 248 -16.67 6.46 -9.29
C THR A 248 -16.00 7.34 -10.35
N GLY A 249 -15.87 6.86 -11.59
CA GLY A 249 -15.14 7.56 -12.66
C GLY A 249 -13.62 7.57 -12.46
N GLY A 250 -13.10 6.64 -11.66
CA GLY A 250 -11.68 6.47 -11.41
C GLY A 250 -11.03 5.44 -12.34
N SER A 251 -9.99 4.79 -11.83
CA SER A 251 -9.04 3.97 -12.59
C SER A 251 -8.63 2.74 -11.80
N LEU A 252 -8.17 1.70 -12.50
CA LEU A 252 -7.67 0.47 -11.87
C LEU A 252 -6.24 0.16 -12.33
N HIS A 253 -5.40 -0.22 -11.39
CA HIS A 253 -3.96 -0.37 -11.57
C HIS A 253 -3.48 -1.70 -11.01
N THR A 254 -2.75 -2.46 -11.84
CA THR A 254 -2.03 -3.69 -11.48
C THR A 254 -0.52 -3.44 -11.57
N LEU A 255 0.34 -4.43 -11.33
CA LEU A 255 1.78 -4.24 -11.55
C LEU A 255 2.09 -3.83 -13.00
N ASP A 256 1.41 -4.44 -13.96
CA ASP A 256 1.72 -4.43 -15.39
C ASP A 256 0.71 -3.68 -16.27
N SER A 257 -0.37 -3.15 -15.69
CA SER A 257 -1.45 -2.50 -16.44
C SER A 257 -2.09 -1.35 -15.67
N ASP A 258 -2.48 -0.31 -16.41
CA ASP A 258 -3.25 0.83 -15.92
C ASP A 258 -4.48 1.01 -16.82
N ILE A 259 -5.67 0.92 -16.23
CA ILE A 259 -6.95 1.13 -16.92
C ILE A 259 -7.54 2.46 -16.46
N GLU A 260 -7.11 3.54 -17.11
CA GLU A 260 -7.48 4.93 -16.77
C GLU A 260 -8.89 5.32 -17.26
N THR A 261 -9.39 4.67 -18.31
CA THR A 261 -10.56 5.14 -19.07
C THR A 261 -11.86 4.42 -18.73
N LEU A 262 -11.94 3.77 -17.55
CA LEU A 262 -13.10 2.97 -17.16
C LEU A 262 -14.41 3.76 -17.27
N GLY A 263 -14.47 5.00 -16.76
CA GLY A 263 -15.68 5.82 -16.77
C GLY A 263 -16.26 6.15 -18.15
N SER A 264 -15.51 5.93 -19.24
CA SER A 264 -15.98 6.15 -20.62
C SER A 264 -16.62 4.92 -21.28
N LEU A 265 -16.53 3.76 -20.62
CA LEU A 265 -17.06 2.50 -21.12
C LEU A 265 -18.58 2.47 -21.11
N LYS A 266 -19.14 1.85 -22.14
CA LYS A 266 -20.57 1.64 -22.35
C LYS A 266 -20.93 0.19 -22.10
N VAL A 267 -22.22 -0.06 -21.82
CA VAL A 267 -22.75 -1.42 -21.69
C VAL A 267 -22.40 -2.23 -22.95
N ASN A 268 -21.87 -3.44 -22.71
CA ASN A 268 -21.27 -4.38 -23.65
C ASN A 268 -19.82 -4.14 -24.07
N ASP A 269 -19.20 -3.01 -23.69
CA ASP A 269 -17.77 -2.83 -23.90
C ASP A 269 -16.98 -3.86 -23.08
N THR A 270 -15.81 -4.24 -23.59
CA THR A 270 -14.93 -5.22 -22.95
C THR A 270 -13.58 -4.64 -22.64
N ILE A 271 -12.99 -5.12 -21.54
CA ILE A 271 -11.63 -4.79 -21.12
C ILE A 271 -10.86 -6.07 -20.81
N LYS A 272 -9.54 -5.99 -20.92
CA LYS A 272 -8.62 -7.03 -20.48
C LYS A 272 -7.75 -6.48 -19.38
N VAL A 273 -7.68 -7.22 -18.27
CA VAL A 273 -6.83 -6.87 -17.13
C VAL A 273 -6.52 -8.13 -16.32
N GLY A 274 -5.26 -8.29 -15.90
CA GLY A 274 -4.74 -9.56 -15.43
C GLY A 274 -4.95 -10.66 -16.48
N ALA A 275 -5.37 -11.86 -16.04
CA ALA A 275 -5.69 -12.96 -16.95
C ALA A 275 -7.13 -12.92 -17.53
N GLY A 276 -7.95 -11.96 -17.10
CA GLY A 276 -9.38 -11.95 -17.38
C GLY A 276 -9.77 -11.02 -18.53
N THR A 277 -10.83 -11.40 -19.24
CA THR A 277 -11.62 -10.49 -20.09
C THR A 277 -12.96 -10.22 -19.42
N TYR A 278 -13.28 -8.95 -19.22
CA TYR A 278 -14.50 -8.50 -18.55
C TYR A 278 -15.37 -7.75 -19.53
N ARG A 279 -16.68 -7.89 -19.39
CA ARG A 279 -17.69 -7.13 -20.12
C ARG A 279 -18.49 -6.29 -19.14
N LEU A 280 -18.68 -5.02 -19.46
CA LEU A 280 -19.55 -4.14 -18.70
C LEU A 280 -21.02 -4.46 -19.01
N ASN A 281 -21.83 -4.73 -17.99
CA ASN A 281 -23.28 -4.84 -18.11
C ASN A 281 -23.99 -3.71 -17.31
N ALA A 282 -25.32 -3.75 -17.23
CA ALA A 282 -26.09 -2.71 -16.52
C ALA A 282 -25.83 -2.66 -15.00
N SER A 283 -25.38 -3.76 -14.40
CA SER A 283 -25.13 -3.90 -12.96
C SER A 283 -23.65 -3.72 -12.58
N GLY A 284 -22.74 -3.89 -13.53
CA GLY A 284 -21.29 -3.84 -13.31
C GLY A 284 -20.51 -4.73 -14.29
N PHE A 285 -19.23 -4.95 -14.01
CA PHE A 285 -18.41 -5.88 -14.76
C PHE A 285 -18.78 -7.33 -14.48
N VAL A 286 -18.72 -8.13 -15.54
CA VAL A 286 -18.78 -9.59 -15.48
C VAL A 286 -17.67 -10.19 -16.31
N ARG A 287 -17.00 -11.20 -15.78
CA ARG A 287 -16.00 -11.97 -16.48
C ARG A 287 -16.66 -12.79 -17.59
N ILE A 288 -16.00 -12.81 -18.74
CA ILE A 288 -16.44 -13.56 -19.92
C ILE A 288 -15.37 -14.50 -20.47
N ALA A 289 -14.11 -14.35 -20.05
CA ALA A 289 -13.01 -15.28 -20.31
C ALA A 289 -11.95 -15.15 -19.20
#